data_AF-A0A139QRJ4-F1
#
_entry.id   AF-A0A139QRJ4-F1
#
_cell.length_a   1.000
_cell.length_b   1.000
_cell.length_c   1.000
_cell.angle_alpha   90.00
_cell.angle_beta   90.00
_cell.angle_gamma   90.00
#
_symmetry.space_group_name_H-M   'P 1'
#
loop_
_entity.id
_entity.type
_entity.pdbx_description
1 polymer ?
#
loop_
_entity_poly.entity_id
_entity_poly.type
_entity_poly.pdbx_seq_one_letter_code
_entity_poly.pdbx_strand_id
1 'polypeptide(L)'
;MIGWEGAGAVNGKNIEINGSTVTYHKNDGYNYADDYNTEDKVGVTWDTSDSPYQYKGAALGVFKEGTAFSTDFTQWDGYATPAGQTYWFALNTKVVAPVVEVPATATITKTTVKPVKPEPVSAELVKAKNPVKPTLALKTLSETKNQKLSASYHGYKLQYKPVVSKSVADTDKTNTNGQTVVKNATQTYTLIHDNIYSNVKKGDKITIIDPLEAGAVPDVTVTKAAAEKAGWTVSYDAGKNTYTFTATYEGKRLEAPVITWKPVYDKGFYDNTYKVLVNNYEVYSNPVTNYTPPAPKPVKAVLDRSGKDINSATTFDRNVTFRLMTDYSPYAKTIASVKALGKKFAILDDVQDKAFTVDYSKIKMTAAGKDVKDLFDMYHVLSDKGRTDAINKILKELNLNPKGEFYLWTPKNSQSFYQNYVKQNKNVTIDLPAKLLVKAGEKVENSFKQIDFGNSYQSNLVTVSVPDVKPEKHALDQKDNKKYWMAKKYRLANTSAIYLMA
;
A
#
# COMPACT_ATOMS: atom_id res chain seq x y z
N MET A 1 22.57 -28.37 18.31
CA MET A 1 21.69 -27.27 18.72
C MET A 1 22.60 -26.09 18.97
N ILE A 2 22.36 -24.99 18.23
CA ILE A 2 23.21 -23.80 18.21
C ILE A 2 22.92 -23.00 19.49
N GLY A 3 23.95 -22.40 20.09
CA GLY A 3 23.74 -21.50 21.22
C GLY A 3 22.85 -20.33 20.84
N TRP A 4 22.01 -19.85 21.76
CA TRP A 4 21.06 -18.78 21.49
C TRP A 4 21.04 -17.76 22.63
N GLU A 5 20.75 -16.53 22.27
CA GLU A 5 20.49 -15.40 23.17
C GLU A 5 19.02 -15.04 23.03
N GLY A 6 18.36 -14.77 24.14
CA GLY A 6 16.94 -14.45 24.14
C GLY A 6 16.56 -13.37 25.14
N ALA A 7 15.43 -12.72 24.88
CA ALA A 7 14.83 -11.75 25.77
C ALA A 7 13.35 -12.07 26.00
N GLY A 8 12.86 -11.87 27.22
CA GLY A 8 11.46 -12.14 27.59
C GLY A 8 10.87 -10.99 28.39
N ALA A 9 9.72 -10.46 27.96
CA ALA A 9 8.95 -9.50 28.74
C ALA A 9 8.31 -10.21 29.95
N VAL A 10 8.71 -9.84 31.17
CA VAL A 10 8.31 -10.50 32.41
C VAL A 10 6.91 -10.05 32.86
N ASN A 11 6.71 -8.74 32.95
CA ASN A 11 5.42 -8.12 33.26
C ASN A 11 4.73 -7.55 32.00
N GLY A 12 5.07 -8.10 30.84
CA GLY A 12 4.52 -7.72 29.55
C GLY A 12 4.16 -8.93 28.71
N LYS A 13 3.80 -8.68 27.46
CA LYS A 13 3.52 -9.71 26.47
C LYS A 13 4.61 -9.71 25.40
N ASN A 14 5.18 -10.87 25.13
CA ASN A 14 6.05 -11.09 23.97
C ASN A 14 5.23 -11.12 22.68
N ILE A 15 5.64 -10.34 21.69
CA ILE A 15 5.00 -10.24 20.38
C ILE A 15 6.07 -10.38 19.29
N GLU A 16 5.82 -11.29 18.36
CA GLU A 16 6.64 -11.46 17.16
C GLU A 16 6.45 -10.32 16.17
N ILE A 17 7.53 -9.87 15.55
CA ILE A 17 7.48 -8.92 14.45
C ILE A 17 7.43 -9.72 13.14
N ASN A 18 6.40 -9.46 12.32
CA ASN A 18 6.30 -10.12 11.02
C ASN A 18 7.49 -9.74 10.13
N GLY A 19 8.25 -10.75 9.69
CA GLY A 19 9.49 -10.58 8.92
C GLY A 19 10.76 -10.48 9.74
N SER A 20 10.69 -10.62 11.07
CA SER A 20 11.85 -10.86 11.93
C SER A 20 12.28 -12.32 11.89
N THR A 21 13.57 -12.56 12.05
CA THR A 21 14.18 -13.88 12.29
C THR A 21 14.07 -14.32 13.75
N VAL A 22 13.73 -13.40 14.66
CA VAL A 22 13.48 -13.68 16.08
C VAL A 22 12.01 -14.04 16.27
N THR A 23 11.78 -15.21 16.86
CA THR A 23 10.45 -15.78 17.11
C THR A 23 10.21 -15.99 18.60
N TYR A 24 8.94 -16.06 19.01
CA TYR A 24 8.57 -16.27 20.41
C TYR A 24 8.44 -17.76 20.72
N HIS A 25 9.37 -18.28 21.53
CA HIS A 25 9.42 -19.67 21.92
C HIS A 25 8.58 -19.90 23.18
N LYS A 26 7.32 -20.29 22.97
CA LYS A 26 6.32 -20.46 24.05
C LYS A 26 6.74 -21.43 25.15
N ASN A 27 7.55 -22.45 24.82
CA ASN A 27 7.97 -23.47 25.79
C ASN A 27 8.93 -22.90 26.82
N ASP A 28 9.81 -22.00 26.38
CA ASP A 28 10.89 -21.45 27.21
C ASP A 28 10.57 -20.02 27.69
N GLY A 29 9.59 -19.34 27.07
CA GLY A 29 9.12 -18.01 27.47
C GLY A 29 9.95 -16.85 26.92
N TYR A 30 10.88 -17.12 26.01
CA TYR A 30 11.82 -16.14 25.46
C TYR A 30 11.65 -15.94 23.96
N ASN A 31 12.06 -14.77 23.46
CA ASN A 31 12.21 -14.51 22.04
C ASN A 31 13.66 -14.72 21.64
N TYR A 32 13.93 -15.60 20.68
CA TYR A 32 15.26 -15.84 20.13
C TYR A 32 15.16 -16.34 18.68
N ALA A 33 16.27 -16.29 17.94
CA ALA A 33 16.34 -16.81 16.57
C ALA A 33 16.70 -18.30 16.56
N ASP A 34 16.06 -19.09 15.69
CA ASP A 34 16.32 -20.53 15.56
C ASP A 34 17.65 -20.87 14.83
N ASP A 35 18.25 -19.88 14.16
CA ASP A 35 19.52 -19.98 13.46
C ASP A 35 20.31 -18.67 13.64
N TYR A 36 21.55 -18.64 13.16
CA TYR A 36 22.41 -17.45 13.21
C TYR A 36 21.73 -16.23 12.61
N ASN A 37 21.68 -15.16 13.40
CA ASN A 37 21.07 -13.90 13.00
C ASN A 37 22.08 -12.94 12.34
N THR A 38 23.02 -13.47 11.56
CA THR A 38 24.05 -12.66 10.90
C THR A 38 23.52 -12.00 9.62
N GLU A 39 24.12 -10.90 9.17
CA GLU A 39 23.65 -10.15 7.99
C GLU A 39 23.53 -11.01 6.72
N ASP A 40 24.43 -11.99 6.55
CA ASP A 40 24.42 -12.94 5.43
C ASP A 40 23.21 -13.90 5.49
N LYS A 41 22.73 -14.23 6.68
CA LYS A 41 21.56 -15.10 6.90
C LYS A 41 20.24 -14.34 6.80
N VAL A 42 20.23 -13.10 7.29
CA VAL A 42 19.07 -12.21 7.24
C VAL A 42 18.88 -11.56 5.85
N GLY A 43 19.96 -11.49 5.07
CA GLY A 43 20.01 -10.97 3.70
C GLY A 43 19.98 -9.45 3.60
N VAL A 44 20.06 -8.75 4.73
CA VAL A 44 20.14 -7.29 4.84
C VAL A 44 20.95 -6.91 6.07
N THR A 45 21.65 -5.78 6.01
CA THR A 45 22.25 -5.13 7.17
C THR A 45 21.14 -4.68 8.11
N TRP A 46 21.04 -5.31 9.29
CA TRP A 46 19.97 -5.06 10.26
C TRP A 46 20.51 -4.60 11.61
N ASP A 47 21.70 -5.05 12.01
CA ASP A 47 22.29 -4.85 13.34
C ASP A 47 23.04 -3.52 13.48
N THR A 48 22.44 -2.42 12.97
CA THR A 48 22.98 -1.06 13.14
C THR A 48 21.86 -0.09 13.48
N SER A 49 22.12 0.89 14.35
CA SER A 49 21.13 1.86 14.87
C SER A 49 20.51 2.80 13.84
N ASP A 50 21.05 2.82 12.62
CA ASP A 50 20.50 3.58 11.48
C ASP A 50 19.88 2.68 10.40
N SER A 51 19.96 1.35 10.54
CA SER A 51 19.38 0.44 9.55
C SER A 51 17.84 0.52 9.52
N PRO A 52 17.23 0.70 8.33
CA PRO A 52 15.77 0.60 8.17
C PRO A 52 15.25 -0.85 8.37
N TYR A 53 16.16 -1.82 8.54
CA TYR A 53 15.85 -3.24 8.72
C TYR A 53 16.12 -3.76 10.14
N GLN A 54 16.37 -2.90 11.13
CA GLN A 54 16.58 -3.31 12.54
C GLN A 54 15.53 -4.27 13.07
N TYR A 55 14.28 -4.12 12.62
CA TYR A 55 13.18 -4.98 13.03
C TYR A 55 13.38 -6.46 12.63
N LYS A 56 14.26 -6.75 11.66
CA LYS A 56 14.49 -8.11 11.17
C LYS A 56 15.19 -9.01 12.18
N GLY A 57 15.85 -8.48 13.21
CA GLY A 57 16.47 -9.25 14.28
C GLY A 57 15.90 -8.93 15.66
N ALA A 58 14.64 -8.46 15.73
CA ALA A 58 14.04 -7.96 16.95
C ALA A 58 12.69 -8.64 17.28
N ALA A 59 12.29 -8.54 18.54
CA ALA A 59 10.95 -8.90 19.03
C ALA A 59 10.40 -7.76 19.92
N LEU A 60 9.09 -7.75 20.15
CA LEU A 60 8.40 -6.70 20.91
C LEU A 60 7.95 -7.20 22.27
N GLY A 61 8.30 -6.45 23.32
CA GLY A 61 7.67 -6.55 24.64
C GLY A 61 6.58 -5.49 24.78
N VAL A 62 5.32 -5.89 24.99
CA VAL A 62 4.20 -4.96 25.18
C VAL A 62 3.77 -4.93 26.63
N PHE A 63 3.82 -3.74 27.23
CA PHE A 63 3.45 -3.49 28.62
C PHE A 63 2.25 -2.55 28.64
N LYS A 64 1.11 -2.98 29.19
CA LYS A 64 -0.18 -2.26 29.07
C LYS A 64 -0.48 -1.32 30.24
N GLU A 65 0.21 -1.48 31.36
CA GLU A 65 -0.02 -0.72 32.58
C GLU A 65 1.25 -0.68 33.45
N GLY A 66 1.35 0.32 34.32
CA GLY A 66 2.46 0.48 35.26
C GLY A 66 3.51 1.53 34.88
N THR A 67 4.37 1.86 35.83
CA THR A 67 5.50 2.81 35.68
C THR A 67 6.87 2.11 35.65
N ALA A 68 6.89 0.78 35.75
CA ALA A 68 8.10 -0.05 35.73
C ALA A 68 7.92 -1.24 34.78
N PHE A 69 8.91 -1.45 33.90
CA PHE A 69 8.93 -2.53 32.92
C PHE A 69 10.09 -3.47 33.22
N SER A 70 9.82 -4.78 33.22
CA SER A 70 10.80 -5.81 33.55
C SER A 70 10.95 -6.77 32.37
N THR A 71 12.20 -6.99 31.98
CA THR A 71 12.61 -7.87 30.89
C THR A 71 13.75 -8.74 31.41
N ASP A 72 13.64 -10.04 31.16
CA ASP A 72 14.71 -11.00 31.43
C ASP A 72 15.51 -11.25 30.16
N PHE A 73 16.82 -11.30 30.30
CA PHE A 73 17.74 -11.74 29.26
C PHE A 73 18.26 -13.13 29.62
N THR A 74 18.24 -14.02 28.65
CA THR A 74 18.69 -15.40 28.82
C THR A 74 19.68 -15.75 27.73
N GLN A 75 20.49 -16.76 28.02
CA GLN A 75 21.54 -17.24 27.15
C GLN A 75 21.66 -18.75 27.33
N TRP A 76 21.91 -19.43 26.22
CA TRP A 76 22.25 -20.84 26.21
C TRP A 76 23.40 -21.08 25.24
N ASP A 77 24.55 -21.52 25.73
CA ASP A 77 25.79 -21.64 24.93
C ASP A 77 25.93 -22.93 24.12
N GLY A 78 24.90 -23.78 24.13
CA GLY A 78 25.02 -25.12 23.60
C GLY A 78 26.03 -25.97 24.37
N TYR A 79 26.53 -27.03 23.72
CA TYR A 79 27.49 -27.96 24.34
C TYR A 79 28.95 -27.48 24.27
N ALA A 80 29.21 -26.27 23.77
CA ALA A 80 30.56 -25.72 23.61
C ALA A 80 30.94 -24.88 24.84
N THR A 81 32.15 -25.10 25.35
CA THR A 81 32.70 -24.38 26.51
C THR A 81 32.69 -22.85 26.30
N PRO A 82 32.17 -22.07 27.26
CA PRO A 82 32.00 -20.62 27.13
C PRO A 82 33.33 -19.90 27.29
N ALA A 83 34.08 -19.77 26.20
CA ALA A 83 35.31 -18.99 26.16
C ALA A 83 35.00 -17.48 26.05
N GLY A 84 34.45 -16.89 27.12
CA GLY A 84 34.45 -15.44 27.32
C GLY A 84 33.77 -14.59 26.24
N GLN A 85 32.68 -15.07 25.64
CA GLN A 85 31.91 -14.27 24.68
C GLN A 85 31.20 -13.11 25.40
N THR A 86 31.33 -11.90 24.83
CA THR A 86 30.61 -10.70 25.27
C THR A 86 29.38 -10.54 24.38
N TYR A 87 28.21 -10.50 25.00
CA TYR A 87 26.93 -10.39 24.31
C TYR A 87 26.36 -8.98 24.48
N TRP A 88 25.78 -8.47 23.40
CA TRP A 88 25.27 -7.10 23.31
C TRP A 88 23.76 -7.12 23.11
N PHE A 89 23.02 -6.68 24.12
CA PHE A 89 21.59 -6.42 23.99
C PHE A 89 21.36 -4.95 23.67
N ALA A 90 20.71 -4.67 22.54
CA ALA A 90 20.23 -3.34 22.22
C ALA A 90 18.77 -3.19 22.66
N LEU A 91 18.52 -2.26 23.58
CA LEU A 91 17.17 -1.89 24.01
C LEU A 91 16.75 -0.61 23.32
N ASN A 92 15.67 -0.67 22.53
CA ASN A 92 15.08 0.51 21.90
C ASN A 92 13.65 0.73 22.42
N THR A 93 13.42 1.86 23.09
CA THR A 93 12.09 2.27 23.57
C THR A 93 11.31 3.09 22.54
N LYS A 94 11.95 3.48 21.43
CA LYS A 94 11.29 3.97 20.22
C LYS A 94 10.96 2.78 19.33
N VAL A 95 9.79 2.19 19.52
CA VAL A 95 9.30 1.16 18.59
C VAL A 95 9.08 1.80 17.22
N VAL A 96 9.85 1.39 16.21
CA VAL A 96 9.77 1.88 14.81
C VAL A 96 8.87 0.98 13.93
N ALA A 97 8.01 0.15 14.54
CA ALA A 97 7.05 -0.69 13.84
C ALA A 97 5.62 -0.36 14.29
N PRO A 98 4.66 -0.15 13.38
CA PRO A 98 3.26 0.08 13.75
C PRO A 98 2.68 -1.19 14.37
N VAL A 99 2.26 -1.10 15.64
CA VAL A 99 1.57 -2.20 16.33
C VAL A 99 0.17 -2.32 15.74
N VAL A 100 -0.06 -3.40 14.99
CA VAL A 100 -1.39 -3.83 14.56
C VAL A 100 -2.03 -4.61 15.71
N GLU A 101 -3.02 -4.03 16.38
CA GLU A 101 -3.87 -4.79 17.29
C GLU A 101 -4.85 -5.68 16.49
N VAL A 102 -4.77 -7.00 16.71
CA VAL A 102 -5.83 -7.93 16.32
C VAL A 102 -6.77 -8.10 17.53
N PRO A 103 -8.07 -7.76 17.44
CA PRO A 103 -9.03 -8.08 18.48
C PRO A 103 -9.35 -9.58 18.43
N ALA A 104 -9.10 -10.29 19.53
CA ALA A 104 -9.61 -11.65 19.72
C ALA A 104 -11.07 -11.57 20.23
N THR A 105 -12.00 -11.97 19.34
CA THR A 105 -13.30 -12.62 19.61
C THR A 105 -14.24 -12.10 20.71
N ALA A 106 -15.38 -11.57 20.23
CA ALA A 106 -16.75 -11.61 20.76
C ALA A 106 -17.08 -10.77 22.02
N THR A 107 -18.15 -9.96 22.09
CA THR A 107 -19.41 -9.91 21.34
C THR A 107 -19.83 -8.44 21.18
N ILE A 108 -20.12 -7.97 19.96
CA ILE A 108 -20.76 -6.66 19.79
C ILE A 108 -22.24 -6.85 20.09
N THR A 109 -22.66 -6.51 21.32
CA THR A 109 -24.04 -6.15 21.56
C THR A 109 -24.27 -4.85 20.81
N LYS A 110 -24.93 -4.91 19.66
CA LYS A 110 -25.30 -3.73 18.88
C LYS A 110 -26.39 -2.98 19.64
N THR A 111 -26.02 -2.20 20.65
CA THR A 111 -26.88 -1.11 21.15
C THR A 111 -26.92 -0.08 20.04
N THR A 112 -27.92 -0.21 19.18
CA THR A 112 -28.30 0.84 18.24
C THR A 112 -28.82 1.99 19.08
N VAL A 113 -27.91 2.82 19.60
CA VAL A 113 -28.28 4.10 20.17
C VAL A 113 -28.62 4.98 18.97
N LYS A 114 -29.90 5.31 18.83
CA LYS A 114 -30.33 6.33 17.87
C LYS A 114 -29.43 7.55 18.06
N PRO A 115 -28.96 8.19 16.98
CA PRO A 115 -28.14 9.39 17.10
C PRO A 115 -28.89 10.39 17.98
N VAL A 116 -28.35 10.65 19.17
CA VAL A 116 -28.83 11.75 19.98
C VAL A 116 -28.36 12.97 19.24
N LYS A 117 -29.29 13.63 18.55
CA LYS A 117 -29.10 15.00 18.08
C LYS A 117 -28.72 15.80 19.33
N PRO A 118 -27.48 16.29 19.49
CA PRO A 118 -27.17 17.14 20.62
C PRO A 118 -28.07 18.35 20.51
N GLU A 119 -29.01 18.49 21.44
CA GLU A 119 -29.74 19.75 21.55
C GLU A 119 -28.70 20.83 21.85
N PRO A 120 -28.69 21.95 21.12
CA PRO A 120 -27.81 23.04 21.43
C PRO A 120 -28.07 23.44 22.89
N VAL A 121 -27.05 23.36 23.73
CA VAL A 121 -27.12 23.92 25.08
C VAL A 121 -27.16 25.44 24.90
N SER A 122 -28.38 25.97 24.82
CA SER A 122 -28.65 27.41 24.84
C SER A 122 -28.49 27.89 26.28
N ALA A 123 -27.44 28.64 26.55
CA ALA A 123 -27.43 29.54 27.69
C ALA A 123 -28.11 30.85 27.27
N GLU A 124 -29.36 31.05 27.67
CA GLU A 124 -30.01 32.36 27.59
C GLU A 124 -29.31 33.31 28.59
N LEU A 125 -28.46 34.20 28.08
CA LEU A 125 -28.07 35.39 28.82
C LEU A 125 -29.29 36.30 28.92
N VAL A 126 -30.03 36.17 30.02
CA VAL A 126 -31.13 37.07 30.35
C VAL A 126 -30.53 38.47 30.52
N LYS A 127 -30.79 39.38 29.56
CA LYS A 127 -30.48 40.80 29.77
C LYS A 127 -31.32 41.26 30.95
N ALA A 128 -30.68 41.58 32.07
CA ALA A 128 -31.36 42.21 33.19
C ALA A 128 -32.04 43.48 32.69
N LYS A 129 -33.38 43.51 32.70
CA LYS A 129 -34.15 44.74 32.51
C LYS A 129 -33.85 45.61 33.73
N ASN A 130 -33.24 46.77 33.53
CA ASN A 130 -33.18 47.78 34.58
C ASN A 130 -34.62 48.08 35.05
N PRO A 131 -34.92 47.99 36.36
CA PRO A 131 -36.25 48.29 36.86
C PRO A 131 -36.63 49.74 36.49
N VAL A 132 -37.89 49.95 36.11
CA VAL A 132 -38.42 51.28 35.80
C VAL A 132 -38.27 52.15 37.04
N LYS A 133 -37.65 53.33 36.88
CA LYS A 133 -37.44 54.30 37.97
C LYS A 133 -38.79 54.64 38.61
N PRO A 134 -38.99 54.40 39.92
CA PRO A 134 -40.27 54.69 40.55
C PRO A 134 -40.50 56.20 40.54
N THR A 135 -41.64 56.62 40.00
CA THR A 135 -42.06 58.03 40.03
C THR A 135 -42.96 58.20 41.25
N LEU A 136 -42.40 58.80 42.31
CA LEU A 136 -43.12 59.05 43.57
C LEU A 136 -43.83 60.41 43.50
N ALA A 137 -45.14 60.41 43.68
CA ALA A 137 -45.91 61.61 44.01
C ALA A 137 -45.86 61.82 45.54
N LEU A 138 -45.01 62.72 46.01
CA LEU A 138 -44.85 63.04 47.44
C LEU A 138 -45.83 64.15 47.86
N LYS A 139 -46.53 63.98 48.98
CA LYS A 139 -47.41 65.01 49.57
C LYS A 139 -46.85 65.67 50.85
N THR A 140 -45.93 65.05 51.59
CA THR A 140 -45.28 65.66 52.78
C THR A 140 -43.90 65.04 53.06
N LEU A 141 -42.94 65.86 53.49
CA LEU A 141 -41.51 65.50 53.64
C LEU A 141 -41.16 64.81 54.98
N SER A 142 -42.09 64.77 55.94
CA SER A 142 -41.83 64.42 57.34
C SER A 142 -41.85 62.92 57.67
N GLU A 143 -42.11 62.05 56.69
CA GLU A 143 -42.22 60.59 56.88
C GLU A 143 -41.20 59.78 56.05
N THR A 144 -40.22 60.42 55.43
CA THR A 144 -39.22 59.72 54.61
C THR A 144 -38.07 59.19 55.46
N LYS A 145 -38.01 57.85 55.62
CA LYS A 145 -36.79 57.15 56.03
C LYS A 145 -35.93 56.86 54.80
N ASN A 146 -34.65 57.22 54.85
CA ASN A 146 -33.67 56.79 53.85
C ASN A 146 -33.61 55.26 53.81
N GLN A 147 -34.13 54.64 52.74
CA GLN A 147 -33.92 53.22 52.48
C GLN A 147 -32.59 53.03 51.76
N LYS A 148 -31.69 52.24 52.35
CA LYS A 148 -30.45 51.82 51.71
C LYS A 148 -30.75 50.58 50.84
N LEU A 149 -30.90 50.80 49.53
CA LEU A 149 -31.07 49.71 48.57
C LEU A 149 -29.69 49.16 48.18
N SER A 150 -29.50 47.85 48.32
CA SER A 150 -28.26 47.15 47.95
C SER A 150 -28.56 46.18 46.81
N ALA A 151 -27.75 46.21 45.74
CA ALA A 151 -27.78 45.23 44.67
C ALA A 151 -26.46 44.46 44.66
N SER A 152 -26.54 43.14 44.61
CA SER A 152 -25.38 42.25 44.50
C SER A 152 -25.32 41.68 43.10
N TYR A 153 -24.14 41.69 42.49
CA TYR A 153 -23.84 41.00 41.24
C TYR A 153 -22.71 40.02 41.49
N HIS A 154 -22.76 38.90 40.79
CA HIS A 154 -21.69 37.91 40.79
C HIS A 154 -21.31 37.63 39.33
N GLY A 155 -20.00 37.63 39.06
CA GLY A 155 -19.49 37.16 37.78
C GLY A 155 -19.49 35.63 37.73
N TYR A 156 -19.57 35.08 36.53
CA TYR A 156 -19.40 33.64 36.29
C TYR A 156 -18.07 33.41 35.55
N LYS A 157 -17.36 32.34 35.89
CA LYS A 157 -16.18 31.86 35.17
C LYS A 157 -16.51 30.53 34.52
N LEU A 158 -16.66 30.51 33.21
CA LEU A 158 -16.84 29.29 32.42
C LEU A 158 -15.46 28.74 32.00
N GLN A 159 -15.20 27.47 32.28
CA GLN A 159 -14.03 26.75 31.76
C GLN A 159 -14.52 25.76 30.69
N TYR A 160 -14.24 26.07 29.42
CA TYR A 160 -14.58 25.22 28.27
C TYR A 160 -13.32 24.86 27.50
N LYS A 161 -13.12 23.56 27.26
CA LYS A 161 -12.04 23.02 26.44
C LYS A 161 -12.62 22.70 25.05
N PRO A 162 -12.32 23.48 23.99
CA PRO A 162 -12.81 23.20 22.65
C PRO A 162 -12.48 21.79 22.17
N VAL A 163 -13.21 21.32 21.16
CA VAL A 163 -12.90 20.07 20.45
C VAL A 163 -12.68 20.38 18.99
N VAL A 164 -11.73 19.68 18.35
CA VAL A 164 -11.44 19.83 16.93
C VAL A 164 -11.62 18.49 16.24
N SER A 165 -11.82 18.49 14.92
CA SER A 165 -12.10 17.24 14.20
C SER A 165 -11.41 17.18 12.85
N LYS A 166 -11.08 15.97 12.42
CA LYS A 166 -10.48 15.69 11.13
C LYS A 166 -11.44 14.87 10.29
N SER A 167 -11.56 15.22 9.02
CA SER A 167 -12.25 14.39 8.02
C SER A 167 -11.29 14.03 6.89
N VAL A 168 -11.54 12.87 6.26
CA VAL A 168 -10.83 12.44 5.06
C VAL A 168 -11.81 12.11 3.94
N ALA A 169 -11.46 12.54 2.73
CA ALA A 169 -12.28 12.31 1.55
C ALA A 169 -11.43 12.11 0.29
N ASP A 170 -12.05 11.55 -0.75
CA ASP A 170 -11.48 11.51 -2.08
C ASP A 170 -11.78 12.80 -2.88
N THR A 171 -11.38 12.82 -4.16
CA THR A 171 -11.61 13.98 -5.04
C THR A 171 -13.07 14.24 -5.37
N ASP A 172 -13.95 13.28 -5.11
CA ASP A 172 -15.39 13.41 -5.33
C ASP A 172 -16.09 13.90 -4.04
N LYS A 173 -15.29 14.23 -2.99
CA LYS A 173 -15.73 14.60 -1.65
C LYS A 173 -16.46 13.47 -0.93
N THR A 174 -16.26 12.23 -1.36
CA THR A 174 -16.79 11.05 -0.67
C THR A 174 -15.93 10.78 0.56
N ASN A 175 -16.55 10.58 1.71
CA ASN A 175 -15.85 10.20 2.94
C ASN A 175 -15.15 8.85 2.75
N THR A 176 -13.84 8.81 2.95
CA THR A 176 -13.02 7.60 2.81
C THR A 176 -12.53 7.04 4.14
N ASN A 177 -12.96 7.61 5.28
CA ASN A 177 -12.56 7.17 6.61
C ASN A 177 -12.91 5.69 6.85
N GLY A 178 -11.93 4.89 7.24
CA GLY A 178 -12.05 3.44 7.43
C GLY A 178 -12.17 2.62 6.14
N GLN A 179 -12.05 3.25 4.96
CA GLN A 179 -12.26 2.59 3.67
C GLN A 179 -10.94 2.21 2.98
N THR A 180 -11.03 1.23 2.07
CA THR A 180 -9.93 0.87 1.16
C THR A 180 -9.96 1.74 -0.09
N VAL A 181 -8.98 2.61 -0.27
CA VAL A 181 -8.83 3.52 -1.41
C VAL A 181 -7.77 3.01 -2.39
N VAL A 182 -7.78 3.53 -3.60
CA VAL A 182 -6.80 3.19 -4.64
C VAL A 182 -5.41 3.75 -4.29
N LYS A 183 -4.36 2.92 -4.41
CA LYS A 183 -2.96 3.37 -4.33
C LYS A 183 -2.70 4.48 -5.36
N ASN A 184 -1.98 5.52 -4.94
CA ASN A 184 -1.68 6.72 -5.72
C ASN A 184 -2.91 7.54 -6.16
N ALA A 185 -4.09 7.31 -5.58
CA ALA A 185 -5.24 8.19 -5.75
C ALA A 185 -5.16 9.37 -4.81
N THR A 186 -5.58 10.54 -5.29
CA THR A 186 -5.61 11.75 -4.46
C THR A 186 -6.66 11.63 -3.37
N GLN A 187 -6.28 11.95 -2.14
CA GLN A 187 -7.11 12.08 -0.96
C GLN A 187 -6.94 13.48 -0.36
N THR A 188 -7.85 13.90 0.50
CA THR A 188 -7.80 15.19 1.20
C THR A 188 -8.12 15.03 2.68
N TYR A 189 -7.29 15.60 3.55
CA TYR A 189 -7.61 15.82 4.96
C TYR A 189 -8.13 17.25 5.18
N THR A 190 -9.23 17.42 5.90
CA THR A 190 -9.75 18.73 6.31
C THR A 190 -9.60 18.91 7.82
N LEU A 191 -8.97 20.01 8.24
CA LEU A 191 -8.59 20.26 9.64
C LEU A 191 -9.60 21.22 10.31
N ILE A 192 -10.72 20.67 10.77
CA ILE A 192 -11.89 21.42 11.25
C ILE A 192 -11.69 21.93 12.68
N HIS A 193 -11.64 23.25 12.84
CA HIS A 193 -11.21 23.89 14.07
C HIS A 193 -12.20 24.92 14.64
N ASP A 194 -13.45 24.96 14.15
CA ASP A 194 -14.44 26.01 14.47
C ASP A 194 -14.66 26.27 15.96
N ASN A 195 -14.59 25.23 16.80
CA ASN A 195 -14.86 25.36 18.22
C ASN A 195 -13.78 26.15 18.96
N ILE A 196 -12.59 26.37 18.39
CA ILE A 196 -11.54 27.14 19.08
C ILE A 196 -11.93 28.62 19.20
N TYR A 197 -12.73 29.14 18.27
CA TYR A 197 -13.09 30.57 18.19
C TYR A 197 -13.91 31.07 19.37
N SER A 198 -14.49 30.19 20.21
CA SER A 198 -15.13 30.62 21.47
C SER A 198 -14.14 31.20 22.48
N ASN A 199 -12.86 30.85 22.36
CA ASN A 199 -11.81 31.17 23.33
C ASN A 199 -10.70 32.06 22.76
N VAL A 200 -10.73 32.36 21.46
CA VAL A 200 -9.68 33.14 20.77
C VAL A 200 -10.03 34.63 20.76
N LYS A 201 -9.07 35.49 21.12
CA LYS A 201 -9.17 36.95 21.07
C LYS A 201 -8.41 37.50 19.88
N LYS A 202 -8.80 38.69 19.40
CA LYS A 202 -8.09 39.36 18.31
C LYS A 202 -6.62 39.55 18.69
N GLY A 203 -5.71 39.14 17.80
CA GLY A 203 -4.26 39.13 18.03
C GLY A 203 -3.70 37.78 18.51
N ASP A 204 -4.54 36.83 18.93
CA ASP A 204 -4.07 35.51 19.33
C ASP A 204 -3.55 34.72 18.13
N LYS A 205 -2.47 33.96 18.36
CA LYS A 205 -1.88 33.06 17.36
C LYS A 205 -2.57 31.70 17.39
N ILE A 206 -3.05 31.25 16.22
CA ILE A 206 -3.56 29.90 16.00
C ILE A 206 -2.48 29.11 15.25
N THR A 207 -2.11 27.94 15.76
CA THR A 207 -1.16 27.03 15.11
C THR A 207 -1.81 25.64 14.98
N ILE A 208 -1.79 25.06 13.78
CA ILE A 208 -2.26 23.70 13.51
C ILE A 208 -1.07 22.88 13.02
N ILE A 209 -0.81 21.73 13.66
CA ILE A 209 0.31 20.84 13.33
C ILE A 209 -0.24 19.47 12.97
N ASP A 210 0.12 18.99 11.79
CA ASP A 210 -0.38 17.74 11.20
C ASP A 210 0.80 16.88 10.72
N PRO A 211 1.26 15.92 11.54
CA PRO A 211 2.26 14.94 11.13
C PRO A 211 1.60 13.86 10.26
N LEU A 212 2.02 13.75 9.01
CA LEU A 212 1.49 12.74 8.08
C LEU A 212 2.17 11.39 8.28
N GLU A 213 1.39 10.33 8.09
CA GLU A 213 1.87 8.95 8.17
C GLU A 213 2.87 8.61 7.06
N ALA A 214 3.77 7.65 7.30
CA ALA A 214 4.72 7.21 6.31
C ALA A 214 4.01 6.71 5.03
N GLY A 215 4.49 7.16 3.87
CA GLY A 215 3.87 6.85 2.59
C GLY A 215 2.57 7.61 2.28
N ALA A 216 2.09 8.49 3.16
CA ALA A 216 1.12 9.52 2.80
C ALA A 216 1.88 10.70 2.17
N VAL A 217 2.06 10.66 0.84
CA VAL A 217 2.85 11.67 0.13
C VAL A 217 1.99 12.90 -0.15
N PRO A 218 2.33 14.08 0.40
CA PRO A 218 1.51 15.27 0.19
C PRO A 218 1.79 15.96 -1.14
N ASP A 219 0.76 16.64 -1.66
CA ASP A 219 0.89 17.63 -2.72
C ASP A 219 1.13 19.00 -2.08
N VAL A 220 2.42 19.32 -1.86
CA VAL A 220 2.85 20.54 -1.15
C VAL A 220 2.40 21.80 -1.87
N THR A 221 2.50 21.82 -3.19
CA THR A 221 2.12 22.98 -4.01
C THR A 221 0.62 23.24 -3.93
N VAL A 222 -0.21 22.21 -4.10
CA VAL A 222 -1.68 22.35 -4.02
C VAL A 222 -2.14 22.72 -2.61
N THR A 223 -1.59 22.05 -1.60
CA THR A 223 -1.93 22.32 -0.18
C THR A 223 -1.55 23.75 0.20
N LYS A 224 -0.36 24.20 -0.22
CA LYS A 224 0.12 25.55 0.07
C LYS A 224 -0.79 26.62 -0.54
N ALA A 225 -1.11 26.51 -1.82
CA ALA A 225 -1.97 27.46 -2.51
C ALA A 225 -3.39 27.51 -1.90
N ALA A 226 -3.95 26.37 -1.51
CA ALA A 226 -5.27 26.30 -0.87
C ALA A 226 -5.28 26.96 0.52
N ALA A 227 -4.24 26.70 1.34
CA ALA A 227 -4.13 27.25 2.68
C ALA A 227 -3.90 28.77 2.69
N GLU A 228 -3.02 29.27 1.82
CA GLU A 228 -2.75 30.72 1.69
C GLU A 228 -4.01 31.47 1.25
N LYS A 229 -4.77 30.90 0.31
CA LYS A 229 -6.09 31.44 -0.09
C LYS A 229 -7.10 31.47 1.07
N ALA A 230 -7.01 30.52 1.99
CA ALA A 230 -7.83 30.46 3.19
C ALA A 230 -7.32 31.38 4.34
N GLY A 231 -6.23 32.12 4.12
CA GLY A 231 -5.66 33.07 5.08
C GLY A 231 -4.63 32.47 6.04
N TRP A 232 -4.11 31.28 5.75
CA TRP A 232 -3.08 30.61 6.56
C TRP A 232 -1.69 30.81 5.98
N THR A 233 -0.72 31.09 6.85
CA THR A 233 0.69 30.83 6.55
C THR A 233 0.97 29.35 6.76
N VAL A 234 1.57 28.67 5.78
CA VAL A 234 1.80 27.22 5.82
C VAL A 234 3.25 26.88 5.52
N SER A 235 3.79 25.94 6.29
CA SER A 235 5.08 25.29 6.05
C SER A 235 4.93 23.77 6.07
N TYR A 236 5.82 23.09 5.35
CA TYR A 236 5.93 21.64 5.33
C TYR A 236 7.38 21.25 5.60
N ASP A 237 7.59 20.46 6.65
CA ASP A 237 8.88 19.88 7.01
C ASP A 237 8.95 18.46 6.42
N ALA A 238 9.74 18.29 5.35
CA ALA A 238 9.89 17.01 4.67
C ALA A 238 10.61 15.95 5.52
N GLY A 239 11.50 16.36 6.44
CA GLY A 239 12.21 15.44 7.32
C GLY A 239 11.31 14.84 8.40
N LYS A 240 10.24 15.58 8.78
CA LYS A 240 9.23 15.14 9.75
C LYS A 240 7.89 14.75 9.12
N ASN A 241 7.78 14.83 7.80
CA ASN A 241 6.51 14.68 7.07
C ASN A 241 5.35 15.48 7.69
N THR A 242 5.63 16.71 8.14
CA THR A 242 4.70 17.46 9.01
C THR A 242 4.33 18.80 8.40
N TYR A 243 3.02 19.09 8.35
CA TYR A 243 2.52 20.43 8.05
C TYR A 243 2.38 21.27 9.31
N THR A 244 2.68 22.56 9.19
CA THR A 244 2.33 23.57 10.19
C THR A 244 1.59 24.73 9.52
N PHE A 245 0.36 24.99 9.98
CA PHE A 245 -0.45 26.14 9.55
C PHE A 245 -0.50 27.14 10.70
N THR A 246 -0.29 28.41 10.41
CA THR A 246 -0.33 29.49 11.40
C THR A 246 -1.13 30.68 10.89
N ALA A 247 -1.87 31.31 11.79
CA ALA A 247 -2.56 32.57 11.51
C ALA A 247 -2.69 33.40 12.79
N THR A 248 -2.73 34.73 12.64
CA THR A 248 -3.13 35.65 13.71
C THR A 248 -4.62 35.91 13.56
N TYR A 249 -5.39 35.73 14.63
CA TYR A 249 -6.84 35.91 14.57
C TYR A 249 -7.21 37.39 14.52
N GLU A 250 -7.83 37.82 13.42
CA GLU A 250 -8.25 39.21 13.21
C GLU A 250 -9.71 39.50 13.57
N GLY A 251 -10.39 38.56 14.22
CA GLY A 251 -11.82 38.66 14.55
C GLY A 251 -12.76 38.01 13.52
N LYS A 252 -12.21 37.37 12.48
CA LYS A 252 -12.96 36.59 11.48
C LYS A 252 -12.48 35.14 11.47
N ARG A 253 -13.43 34.20 11.42
CA ARG A 253 -13.12 32.76 11.30
C ARG A 253 -12.44 32.48 9.95
N LEU A 254 -11.43 31.62 9.99
CA LEU A 254 -10.71 31.15 8.81
C LEU A 254 -11.33 29.83 8.34
N GLU A 255 -11.30 29.61 7.03
CA GLU A 255 -11.66 28.31 6.48
C GLU A 255 -10.67 27.24 6.96
N ALA A 256 -11.15 26.01 7.12
CA ALA A 256 -10.32 24.87 7.53
C ALA A 256 -9.20 24.60 6.49
N PRO A 257 -7.93 24.47 6.91
CA PRO A 257 -6.88 23.99 6.01
C PRO A 257 -7.23 22.62 5.43
N VAL A 258 -6.86 22.42 4.17
CA VAL A 258 -7.05 21.14 3.46
C VAL A 258 -5.70 20.63 2.97
N ILE A 259 -5.26 19.48 3.46
CA ILE A 259 -4.05 18.79 3.00
C ILE A 259 -4.44 17.83 1.88
N THR A 260 -3.84 18.01 0.71
CA THR A 260 -3.97 17.07 -0.42
C THR A 260 -2.83 16.09 -0.40
N TRP A 261 -3.11 14.78 -0.51
CA TRP A 261 -2.09 13.74 -0.40
C TRP A 261 -2.43 12.46 -1.22
N LYS A 262 -1.51 11.51 -1.29
CA LYS A 262 -1.66 10.20 -1.96
C LYS A 262 -1.05 9.07 -1.13
N PRO A 263 -1.73 7.93 -0.96
CA PRO A 263 -1.14 6.72 -0.36
C PRO A 263 -0.29 5.96 -1.38
N VAL A 264 0.99 5.68 -1.09
CA VAL A 264 1.92 5.08 -2.08
C VAL A 264 2.25 3.61 -1.87
N TYR A 265 1.87 3.02 -0.74
CA TYR A 265 2.11 1.61 -0.45
C TYR A 265 0.92 0.76 -0.89
N ASP A 266 1.20 -0.46 -1.32
CA ASP A 266 0.19 -1.52 -1.43
C ASP A 266 0.00 -2.14 -0.03
N LYS A 267 -1.22 -2.55 0.31
CA LYS A 267 -1.58 -3.01 1.67
C LYS A 267 -1.22 -1.99 2.77
N GLY A 268 -1.24 -0.71 2.43
CA GLY A 268 -0.94 0.38 3.35
C GLY A 268 -2.08 0.62 4.33
N PHE A 269 -1.71 1.05 5.53
CA PHE A 269 -2.61 1.59 6.54
C PHE A 269 -2.15 3.01 6.83
N TYR A 270 -3.08 3.96 6.74
CA TYR A 270 -2.82 5.38 6.91
C TYR A 270 -3.79 5.91 7.95
N ASP A 271 -3.34 6.10 9.17
CA ASP A 271 -4.07 6.90 10.14
C ASP A 271 -3.51 8.32 10.20
N ASN A 272 -4.34 9.27 10.60
CA ASN A 272 -3.89 10.62 10.76
C ASN A 272 -4.71 11.38 11.81
N THR A 273 -4.02 12.19 12.60
CA THR A 273 -4.58 13.16 13.54
C THR A 273 -3.84 14.49 13.38
N TYR A 274 -4.32 15.53 14.03
CA TYR A 274 -3.61 16.79 14.09
C TYR A 274 -3.89 17.44 15.43
N LYS A 275 -3.05 18.41 15.78
CA LYS A 275 -3.26 19.25 16.95
C LYS A 275 -3.39 20.72 16.63
N VAL A 276 -4.16 21.42 17.44
CA VAL A 276 -4.26 22.88 17.45
C VAL A 276 -3.64 23.41 18.73
N LEU A 277 -2.86 24.49 18.60
CA LEU A 277 -2.32 25.27 19.69
C LEU A 277 -2.85 26.71 19.56
N VAL A 278 -3.50 27.19 20.61
CA VAL A 278 -3.89 28.59 20.78
C VAL A 278 -3.58 29.00 22.21
N ASN A 279 -2.76 30.03 22.41
CA ASN A 279 -2.32 30.47 23.73
C ASN A 279 -1.71 29.29 24.54
N ASN A 280 -2.22 29.01 25.74
CA ASN A 280 -1.78 27.90 26.60
C ASN A 280 -2.60 26.61 26.42
N TYR A 281 -3.36 26.51 25.33
CA TYR A 281 -4.29 25.41 25.11
C TYR A 281 -3.87 24.58 23.89
N GLU A 282 -3.84 23.27 24.09
CA GLU A 282 -3.56 22.25 23.09
C GLU A 282 -4.69 21.22 23.04
N VAL A 283 -5.09 20.86 21.81
CA VAL A 283 -6.14 19.87 21.55
C VAL A 283 -5.83 19.06 20.31
N TYR A 284 -6.17 17.78 20.37
CA TYR A 284 -6.04 16.83 19.28
C TYR A 284 -7.40 16.56 18.64
N SER A 285 -7.38 16.29 17.35
CA SER A 285 -8.56 15.81 16.62
C SER A 285 -8.77 14.31 16.82
N ASN A 286 -9.95 13.83 16.42
CA ASN A 286 -10.16 12.40 16.19
C ASN A 286 -9.18 11.85 15.14
N PRO A 287 -8.77 10.58 15.25
CA PRO A 287 -8.07 9.93 14.16
C PRO A 287 -9.03 9.69 12.98
N VAL A 288 -8.49 9.72 11.77
CA VAL A 288 -9.12 9.19 10.54
C VAL A 288 -8.20 8.16 9.93
N THR A 289 -8.75 7.17 9.24
CA THR A 289 -7.98 6.06 8.66
C THR A 289 -8.30 5.82 7.19
N ASN A 290 -7.34 5.32 6.43
CA ASN A 290 -7.52 4.78 5.09
C ASN A 290 -6.66 3.51 4.92
N TYR A 291 -7.08 2.63 4.00
CA TYR A 291 -6.33 1.45 3.60
C TYR A 291 -6.06 1.48 2.10
N THR A 292 -5.03 0.78 1.63
CA THR A 292 -4.89 0.44 0.19
C THR A 292 -4.97 -1.07 -0.01
N PRO A 293 -5.44 -1.55 -1.17
CA PRO A 293 -5.50 -2.98 -1.45
C PRO A 293 -4.09 -3.60 -1.49
N PRO A 294 -3.95 -4.91 -1.19
CA PRO A 294 -2.74 -5.65 -1.50
C PRO A 294 -2.34 -5.56 -2.97
N ALA A 295 -1.06 -5.77 -3.27
CA ALA A 295 -0.58 -5.83 -4.64
C ALA A 295 -1.19 -7.05 -5.37
N PRO A 296 -1.80 -6.87 -6.56
CA PRO A 296 -2.12 -7.95 -7.48
C PRO A 296 -0.95 -8.89 -7.75
N LYS A 297 -1.26 -10.17 -7.95
CA LYS A 297 -0.32 -11.22 -8.32
C LYS A 297 -0.70 -11.82 -9.69
N PRO A 298 -0.51 -11.08 -10.80
CA PRO A 298 -0.73 -11.63 -12.13
C PRO A 298 0.17 -12.84 -12.40
N VAL A 299 -0.34 -13.82 -13.16
CA VAL A 299 0.36 -15.08 -13.45
C VAL A 299 0.48 -15.30 -14.95
N LYS A 300 1.68 -15.66 -15.39
CA LYS A 300 1.97 -16.11 -16.75
C LYS A 300 2.24 -17.61 -16.77
N ALA A 301 1.75 -18.29 -17.80
CA ALA A 301 2.04 -19.69 -18.08
C ALA A 301 2.40 -19.87 -19.56
N VAL A 302 3.10 -20.97 -19.88
CA VAL A 302 3.37 -21.39 -21.25
C VAL A 302 2.84 -22.81 -21.42
N LEU A 303 1.89 -23.00 -22.33
CA LEU A 303 1.14 -24.25 -22.47
C LEU A 303 1.51 -24.98 -23.76
N ASP A 304 1.54 -26.30 -23.72
CA ASP A 304 1.60 -27.15 -24.91
C ASP A 304 0.21 -27.26 -25.60
N ARG A 305 0.12 -28.04 -26.69
CA ARG A 305 -1.13 -28.26 -27.42
C ARG A 305 -2.22 -28.96 -26.61
N SER A 306 -1.87 -29.69 -25.55
CA SER A 306 -2.82 -30.34 -24.64
C SER A 306 -3.32 -29.38 -23.55
N GLY A 307 -2.75 -28.16 -23.47
CA GLY A 307 -3.05 -27.18 -22.43
C GLY A 307 -2.26 -27.39 -21.14
N LYS A 308 -1.26 -28.29 -21.13
CA LYS A 308 -0.39 -28.53 -19.98
C LYS A 308 0.67 -27.44 -19.90
N ASP A 309 0.90 -26.92 -18.69
CA ASP A 309 2.00 -25.97 -18.44
C ASP A 309 3.35 -26.66 -18.61
N ILE A 310 4.18 -26.06 -19.46
CA ILE A 310 5.52 -26.49 -19.84
C ILE A 310 6.57 -25.45 -19.46
N ASN A 311 6.29 -24.60 -18.46
CA ASN A 311 7.27 -23.66 -17.94
C ASN A 311 8.57 -24.37 -17.53
N SER A 312 9.71 -23.82 -17.97
CA SER A 312 11.06 -24.37 -17.80
C SER A 312 11.31 -25.71 -18.47
N ALA A 313 10.41 -26.16 -19.35
CA ALA A 313 10.60 -27.38 -20.13
C ALA A 313 11.28 -27.11 -21.49
N THR A 314 11.80 -28.18 -22.07
CA THR A 314 12.29 -28.22 -23.45
C THR A 314 11.29 -28.96 -24.31
N THR A 315 10.88 -28.36 -25.44
CA THR A 315 9.86 -28.94 -26.34
C THR A 315 10.32 -28.96 -27.80
N PHE A 316 10.12 -30.09 -28.47
CA PHE A 316 10.26 -30.18 -29.93
C PHE A 316 9.13 -29.45 -30.66
N ASP A 317 7.94 -29.42 -30.04
CA ASP A 317 6.81 -28.70 -30.60
C ASP A 317 6.97 -27.21 -30.37
N ARG A 318 7.16 -26.48 -31.46
CA ARG A 318 7.33 -25.04 -31.45
C ARG A 318 6.02 -24.27 -31.32
N ASN A 319 4.87 -24.94 -31.38
CA ASN A 319 3.57 -24.29 -31.16
C ASN A 319 3.21 -24.37 -29.68
N VAL A 320 3.21 -23.22 -29.03
CA VAL A 320 2.90 -23.07 -27.60
C VAL A 320 1.79 -22.03 -27.44
N THR A 321 1.21 -21.93 -26.25
CA THR A 321 0.30 -20.83 -25.90
C THR A 321 0.84 -20.09 -24.68
N PHE A 322 1.16 -18.81 -24.81
CA PHE A 322 1.42 -17.98 -23.64
C PHE A 322 0.08 -17.54 -23.04
N ARG A 323 -0.17 -17.91 -21.78
CA ARG A 323 -1.40 -17.54 -21.05
C ARG A 323 -1.07 -16.45 -20.04
N LEU A 324 -1.72 -15.30 -20.15
CA LEU A 324 -1.61 -14.19 -19.22
C LEU A 324 -2.88 -14.13 -18.38
N MET A 325 -2.76 -14.11 -17.06
CA MET A 325 -3.89 -14.09 -16.12
C MET A 325 -3.75 -12.91 -15.16
N THR A 326 -4.69 -11.97 -15.21
CA THR A 326 -4.73 -10.88 -14.25
C THR A 326 -5.17 -11.36 -12.86
N ASP A 327 -4.89 -10.57 -11.84
CA ASP A 327 -5.40 -10.76 -10.48
C ASP A 327 -6.15 -9.51 -10.01
N TYR A 328 -7.47 -9.60 -9.95
CA TYR A 328 -8.34 -8.53 -9.45
C TYR A 328 -8.89 -8.81 -8.05
N SER A 329 -8.45 -9.90 -7.41
CA SER A 329 -8.90 -10.27 -6.07
C SER A 329 -8.67 -9.19 -5.01
N PRO A 330 -7.62 -8.34 -5.05
CA PRO A 330 -7.43 -7.29 -4.06
C PRO A 330 -8.48 -6.17 -4.09
N TYR A 331 -9.21 -5.99 -5.20
CA TYR A 331 -10.02 -4.78 -5.44
C TYR A 331 -11.48 -4.87 -5.02
N ALA A 332 -11.93 -6.00 -4.47
CA ALA A 332 -13.35 -6.23 -4.15
C ALA A 332 -13.96 -5.17 -3.21
N LYS A 333 -13.16 -4.62 -2.28
CA LYS A 333 -13.56 -3.58 -1.32
C LYS A 333 -13.04 -2.18 -1.66
N THR A 334 -12.33 -2.04 -2.78
CA THR A 334 -11.72 -0.77 -3.15
C THR A 334 -12.79 0.21 -3.61
N ILE A 335 -12.73 1.43 -3.07
CA ILE A 335 -13.45 2.58 -3.59
C ILE A 335 -12.50 3.43 -4.43
N ALA A 336 -13.02 3.97 -5.52
CA ALA A 336 -12.25 4.73 -6.49
C ALA A 336 -13.08 5.94 -6.93
N SER A 337 -12.49 7.12 -6.81
CA SER A 337 -13.09 8.36 -7.31
C SER A 337 -13.12 8.39 -8.84
N VAL A 338 -13.92 9.27 -9.41
CA VAL A 338 -13.97 9.51 -10.87
C VAL A 338 -12.58 9.83 -11.40
N LYS A 339 -11.78 10.62 -10.68
CA LYS A 339 -10.39 10.93 -11.06
C LYS A 339 -9.49 9.71 -11.06
N ALA A 340 -9.65 8.80 -10.09
CA ALA A 340 -8.89 7.55 -10.06
C ALA A 340 -9.30 6.62 -11.21
N LEU A 341 -10.61 6.52 -11.51
CA LEU A 341 -11.17 5.74 -12.61
C LEU A 341 -10.85 6.30 -13.99
N GLY A 342 -10.55 7.60 -14.08
CA GLY A 342 -10.06 8.24 -15.30
C GLY A 342 -8.65 7.80 -15.70
N LYS A 343 -7.89 7.13 -14.81
CA LYS A 343 -6.61 6.52 -15.18
C LYS A 343 -6.85 5.24 -16.00
N LYS A 344 -5.96 4.99 -16.96
CA LYS A 344 -6.04 3.78 -17.81
C LYS A 344 -5.72 2.50 -17.04
N PHE A 345 -6.39 1.44 -17.46
CA PHE A 345 -6.04 0.06 -17.17
C PHE A 345 -5.33 -0.52 -18.39
N ALA A 346 -4.37 -1.43 -18.17
CA ALA A 346 -3.70 -2.09 -19.27
C ALA A 346 -3.11 -3.45 -18.88
N ILE A 347 -2.83 -4.26 -19.89
CA ILE A 347 -2.00 -5.46 -19.79
C ILE A 347 -0.88 -5.26 -20.81
N LEU A 348 0.37 -5.27 -20.38
CA LEU A 348 1.55 -5.10 -21.24
C LEU A 348 2.41 -6.36 -21.19
N ASP A 349 2.54 -7.03 -22.32
CA ASP A 349 3.43 -8.16 -22.52
C ASP A 349 4.70 -7.67 -23.24
N ASP A 350 5.78 -7.48 -22.47
CA ASP A 350 7.09 -7.03 -22.97
C ASP A 350 7.88 -8.29 -23.36
N VAL A 351 7.82 -8.63 -24.65
CA VAL A 351 8.24 -9.94 -25.15
C VAL A 351 9.72 -9.92 -25.52
N GLN A 352 10.34 -11.09 -25.57
CA GLN A 352 11.66 -11.20 -26.18
C GLN A 352 11.54 -10.99 -27.70
N ASP A 353 12.16 -9.92 -28.20
CA ASP A 353 12.15 -9.53 -29.62
C ASP A 353 12.39 -10.72 -30.55
N LYS A 354 11.45 -10.93 -31.49
CA LYS A 354 11.57 -11.96 -32.54
C LYS A 354 11.72 -13.40 -32.03
N ALA A 355 11.48 -13.66 -30.74
CA ALA A 355 11.59 -15.00 -30.17
C ALA A 355 10.42 -15.91 -30.56
N PHE A 356 9.25 -15.33 -30.86
CA PHE A 356 8.08 -16.04 -31.34
C PHE A 356 7.17 -15.15 -32.18
N THR A 357 6.23 -15.77 -32.89
CA THR A 357 5.15 -15.08 -33.63
C THR A 357 3.82 -15.52 -33.07
N VAL A 358 2.86 -14.60 -32.93
CA VAL A 358 1.50 -14.91 -32.45
C VAL A 358 0.56 -15.18 -33.63
N ASP A 359 -0.32 -16.17 -33.48
CA ASP A 359 -1.45 -16.39 -34.38
C ASP A 359 -2.66 -15.55 -33.92
N TYR A 360 -2.79 -14.34 -34.47
CA TYR A 360 -3.82 -13.37 -34.06
C TYR A 360 -5.26 -13.88 -34.19
N SER A 361 -5.50 -14.78 -35.16
CA SER A 361 -6.81 -15.35 -35.42
C SER A 361 -7.30 -16.24 -34.26
N LYS A 362 -6.36 -16.77 -33.47
CA LYS A 362 -6.62 -17.70 -32.36
C LYS A 362 -6.50 -17.05 -30.99
N ILE A 363 -6.18 -15.75 -30.90
CA ILE A 363 -6.15 -15.04 -29.61
C ILE A 363 -7.54 -15.09 -28.98
N LYS A 364 -7.59 -15.59 -27.75
CA LYS A 364 -8.79 -15.62 -26.91
C LYS A 364 -8.58 -14.73 -25.69
N MET A 365 -9.57 -13.91 -25.38
CA MET A 365 -9.60 -13.14 -24.14
C MET A 365 -10.89 -13.49 -23.41
N THR A 366 -10.76 -14.03 -22.20
CA THR A 366 -11.92 -14.45 -21.42
C THR A 366 -11.91 -13.85 -20.03
N ALA A 367 -13.10 -13.55 -19.50
CA ALA A 367 -13.28 -13.22 -18.10
C ALA A 367 -14.56 -13.89 -17.60
N ALA A 368 -14.47 -14.60 -16.46
CA ALA A 368 -15.57 -15.40 -15.92
C ALA A 368 -16.23 -16.32 -16.97
N GLY A 369 -15.42 -16.96 -17.83
CA GLY A 369 -15.87 -17.89 -18.87
C GLY A 369 -16.52 -17.26 -20.10
N LYS A 370 -16.57 -15.93 -20.20
CA LYS A 370 -17.13 -15.22 -21.36
C LYS A 370 -16.03 -14.58 -22.19
N ASP A 371 -16.24 -14.49 -23.50
CA ASP A 371 -15.36 -13.71 -24.38
C ASP A 371 -15.47 -12.21 -24.02
N VAL A 372 -14.32 -11.57 -23.88
CA VAL A 372 -14.18 -10.14 -23.57
C VAL A 372 -13.24 -9.42 -24.53
N LYS A 373 -12.86 -10.04 -25.65
CA LYS A 373 -11.89 -9.49 -26.60
C LYS A 373 -12.31 -8.12 -27.12
N ASP A 374 -13.59 -7.95 -27.43
CA ASP A 374 -14.14 -6.70 -27.96
C ASP A 374 -14.14 -5.53 -26.96
N LEU A 375 -13.91 -5.79 -25.67
CA LEU A 375 -13.79 -4.75 -24.64
C LEU A 375 -12.44 -4.03 -24.69
N PHE A 376 -11.46 -4.57 -25.41
CA PHE A 376 -10.09 -4.08 -25.43
C PHE A 376 -9.69 -3.60 -26.82
N ASP A 377 -8.86 -2.55 -26.85
CA ASP A 377 -7.97 -2.30 -27.97
C ASP A 377 -6.70 -3.10 -27.75
N MET A 378 -6.24 -3.79 -28.80
CA MET A 378 -5.00 -4.57 -28.78
C MET A 378 -4.00 -3.94 -29.75
N TYR A 379 -2.79 -3.70 -29.24
CA TYR A 379 -1.66 -3.19 -30.01
C TYR A 379 -0.55 -4.22 -29.98
N HIS A 380 0.03 -4.51 -31.15
CA HIS A 380 1.30 -5.20 -31.27
C HIS A 380 2.31 -4.25 -31.90
N VAL A 381 3.37 -3.96 -31.16
CA VAL A 381 4.39 -3.00 -31.55
C VAL A 381 5.68 -3.76 -31.77
N LEU A 382 6.27 -3.64 -32.97
CA LEU A 382 7.43 -4.44 -33.38
C LEU A 382 8.77 -3.83 -32.96
N SER A 383 8.81 -2.54 -32.64
CA SER A 383 10.02 -1.83 -32.21
C SER A 383 9.71 -0.45 -31.64
N ASP A 384 10.69 0.15 -30.96
CA ASP A 384 10.63 1.53 -30.47
C ASP A 384 10.30 2.54 -31.57
N LYS A 385 10.87 2.36 -32.77
CA LYS A 385 10.63 3.22 -33.94
C LYS A 385 9.22 3.06 -34.53
N GLY A 386 8.58 1.92 -34.26
CA GLY A 386 7.23 1.62 -34.77
C GLY A 386 6.10 2.19 -33.90
N ARG A 387 6.40 2.89 -32.81
CA ARG A 387 5.39 3.45 -31.90
C ARG A 387 4.68 4.65 -32.53
N THR A 388 3.35 4.63 -32.52
CA THR A 388 2.53 5.79 -32.88
C THR A 388 2.45 6.78 -31.72
N ASP A 389 2.02 8.02 -32.00
CA ASP A 389 1.77 9.03 -30.97
C ASP A 389 0.71 8.56 -29.95
N ALA A 390 -0.30 7.82 -30.41
CA ALA A 390 -1.32 7.25 -29.54
C ALA A 390 -0.71 6.24 -28.54
N ILE A 391 0.18 5.36 -29.02
CA ILE A 391 0.89 4.41 -28.16
C ILE A 391 1.82 5.14 -27.19
N ASN A 392 2.62 6.10 -27.67
CA ASN A 392 3.51 6.90 -26.82
C ASN A 392 2.74 7.66 -25.74
N LYS A 393 1.55 8.17 -26.05
CA LYS A 393 0.67 8.81 -25.07
C LYS A 393 0.20 7.82 -24.01
N ILE A 394 -0.22 6.61 -24.39
CA ILE A 394 -0.61 5.56 -23.44
C ILE A 394 0.55 5.17 -22.54
N LEU A 395 1.72 4.90 -23.12
CA LEU A 395 2.92 4.50 -22.37
C LEU A 395 3.34 5.60 -21.38
N LYS A 396 3.32 6.87 -21.80
CA LYS A 396 3.61 8.00 -20.93
C LYS A 396 2.61 8.16 -19.80
N GLU A 397 1.31 8.04 -20.09
CA GLU A 397 0.24 8.13 -19.10
C GLU A 397 0.34 7.03 -18.02
N LEU A 398 0.75 5.83 -18.43
CA LEU A 398 0.92 4.67 -17.57
C LEU A 398 2.32 4.53 -16.96
N ASN A 399 3.23 5.47 -17.25
CA ASN A 399 4.64 5.42 -16.86
C ASN A 399 5.33 4.09 -17.25
N LEU A 400 5.08 3.63 -18.48
CA LEU A 400 5.63 2.40 -19.04
C LEU A 400 6.74 2.71 -20.06
N ASN A 401 7.76 1.86 -20.11
CA ASN A 401 8.88 1.98 -21.03
C ASN A 401 9.35 0.59 -21.51
N PRO A 402 8.49 -0.19 -22.19
CA PRO A 402 8.91 -1.45 -22.82
C PRO A 402 10.05 -1.19 -23.80
N LYS A 403 10.79 -2.22 -24.20
CA LYS A 403 11.90 -2.10 -25.15
C LYS A 403 11.68 -3.09 -26.30
N GLY A 404 11.79 -2.61 -27.53
CA GLY A 404 11.64 -3.47 -28.69
C GLY A 404 10.18 -3.85 -28.93
N GLU A 405 9.94 -5.15 -29.04
CA GLU A 405 8.65 -5.75 -29.36
C GLU A 405 7.77 -5.93 -28.10
N PHE A 406 6.51 -5.52 -28.17
CA PHE A 406 5.56 -5.75 -27.08
C PHE A 406 4.12 -5.82 -27.56
N TYR A 407 3.27 -6.41 -26.72
CA TYR A 407 1.81 -6.38 -26.88
C TYR A 407 1.17 -5.58 -25.75
N LEU A 408 0.14 -4.82 -26.08
CA LEU A 408 -0.57 -3.97 -25.14
C LEU A 408 -2.08 -4.14 -25.34
N TRP A 409 -2.80 -4.44 -24.26
CA TRP A 409 -4.26 -4.43 -24.23
C TRP A 409 -4.74 -3.32 -23.32
N THR A 410 -5.64 -2.47 -23.81
CA THR A 410 -6.28 -1.41 -23.01
C THR A 410 -7.79 -1.53 -23.12
N PRO A 411 -8.56 -1.56 -22.00
CA PRO A 411 -10.01 -1.50 -22.10
C PRO A 411 -10.45 -0.21 -22.79
N LYS A 412 -11.43 -0.31 -23.69
CA LYS A 412 -12.02 0.83 -24.40
C LYS A 412 -12.71 1.82 -23.45
N ASN A 413 -13.19 1.33 -22.30
CA ASN A 413 -13.79 2.14 -21.23
C ASN A 413 -13.35 1.65 -19.84
N SER A 414 -12.40 2.36 -19.21
CA SER A 414 -11.86 2.03 -17.88
C SER A 414 -12.92 1.97 -16.78
N GLN A 415 -13.89 2.89 -16.78
CA GLN A 415 -14.89 2.97 -15.71
C GLN A 415 -15.84 1.77 -15.75
N SER A 416 -16.37 1.43 -16.93
CA SER A 416 -17.22 0.25 -17.12
C SER A 416 -16.43 -1.02 -16.85
N PHE A 417 -15.18 -1.10 -17.31
CA PHE A 417 -14.31 -2.23 -17.05
C PHE A 417 -14.09 -2.46 -15.55
N TYR A 418 -13.80 -1.39 -14.80
CA TYR A 418 -13.66 -1.47 -13.35
C TYR A 418 -14.91 -2.01 -12.66
N GLN A 419 -16.08 -1.43 -12.94
CA GLN A 419 -17.32 -1.78 -12.25
C GLN A 419 -17.77 -3.21 -12.54
N ASN A 420 -17.56 -3.69 -13.77
CA ASN A 420 -18.10 -4.96 -14.24
C ASN A 420 -17.13 -6.15 -14.08
N TYR A 421 -15.81 -5.89 -14.03
CA TYR A 421 -14.77 -6.91 -14.00
C TYR A 421 -13.83 -6.78 -12.80
N VAL A 422 -13.10 -5.65 -12.68
CA VAL A 422 -12.07 -5.49 -11.64
C VAL A 422 -12.67 -5.55 -10.24
N LYS A 423 -13.68 -4.71 -9.95
CA LYS A 423 -14.37 -4.69 -8.65
C LYS A 423 -15.11 -6.01 -8.35
N GLN A 424 -15.52 -6.72 -9.40
CA GLN A 424 -16.23 -7.99 -9.30
C GLN A 424 -15.29 -9.20 -9.19
N ASN A 425 -13.97 -8.97 -9.10
CA ASN A 425 -12.97 -10.04 -9.08
C ASN A 425 -13.11 -11.01 -10.28
N LYS A 426 -13.34 -10.47 -11.48
CA LYS A 426 -13.40 -11.27 -12.71
C LYS A 426 -12.10 -11.09 -13.47
N ASN A 427 -11.13 -11.95 -13.16
CA ASN A 427 -9.83 -11.96 -13.83
C ASN A 427 -9.98 -12.13 -15.34
N VAL A 428 -9.14 -11.41 -16.09
CA VAL A 428 -9.00 -11.55 -17.53
C VAL A 428 -7.88 -12.54 -17.80
N THR A 429 -8.18 -13.52 -18.64
CA THR A 429 -7.22 -14.49 -19.17
C THR A 429 -7.04 -14.24 -20.66
N ILE A 430 -5.80 -14.01 -21.10
CA ILE A 430 -5.43 -13.90 -22.51
C ILE A 430 -4.63 -15.13 -22.90
N ASP A 431 -5.17 -15.92 -23.82
CA ASP A 431 -4.43 -16.99 -24.48
C ASP A 431 -3.84 -16.44 -25.78
N LEU A 432 -2.50 -16.47 -25.86
CA LEU A 432 -1.71 -16.07 -27.02
C LEU A 432 -1.04 -17.30 -27.65
N PRO A 433 -1.72 -18.00 -28.59
CA PRO A 433 -1.10 -19.05 -29.38
C PRO A 433 0.06 -18.49 -30.20
N ALA A 434 1.23 -19.10 -30.06
CA ALA A 434 2.47 -18.62 -30.62
C ALA A 434 3.34 -19.74 -31.21
N LYS A 435 4.16 -19.39 -32.19
CA LYS A 435 5.18 -20.27 -32.77
C LYS A 435 6.58 -19.76 -32.40
N LEU A 436 7.36 -20.58 -31.71
CA LEU A 436 8.74 -20.27 -31.32
C LEU A 436 9.67 -20.18 -32.54
N LEU A 437 10.42 -19.08 -32.62
CA LEU A 437 11.37 -18.77 -33.70
C LEU A 437 12.83 -18.95 -33.31
N VAL A 438 13.13 -19.09 -32.02
CA VAL A 438 14.50 -19.29 -31.52
C VAL A 438 15.16 -20.54 -32.12
N LYS A 439 16.49 -20.54 -32.16
CA LYS A 439 17.26 -21.68 -32.68
C LYS A 439 17.19 -22.87 -31.72
N ALA A 440 17.60 -24.03 -32.22
CA ALA A 440 17.83 -25.19 -31.36
C ALA A 440 18.86 -24.85 -30.27
N GLY A 441 18.60 -25.24 -29.04
CA GLY A 441 19.41 -24.91 -27.86
C GLY A 441 19.12 -23.55 -27.22
N GLU A 442 18.31 -22.69 -27.84
CA GLU A 442 17.94 -21.38 -27.30
C GLU A 442 16.67 -21.45 -26.44
N LYS A 443 16.55 -20.47 -25.54
CA LYS A 443 15.45 -20.30 -24.59
C LYS A 443 14.66 -19.03 -24.92
N VAL A 444 13.33 -19.13 -24.82
CA VAL A 444 12.42 -17.99 -24.82
C VAL A 444 12.06 -17.65 -23.39
N GLU A 445 12.20 -16.38 -23.03
CA GLU A 445 11.79 -15.83 -21.75
C GLU A 445 10.62 -14.85 -21.96
N ASN A 446 9.62 -14.91 -21.08
CA ASN A 446 8.48 -14.04 -21.22
C ASN A 446 7.80 -13.73 -19.87
N SER A 447 7.35 -12.49 -19.69
CA SER A 447 6.61 -12.04 -18.51
C SER A 447 5.63 -10.93 -18.92
N PHE A 448 4.70 -10.50 -18.08
CA PHE A 448 3.84 -9.37 -18.40
C PHE A 448 3.55 -8.49 -17.19
N LYS A 449 3.06 -7.28 -17.45
CA LYS A 449 2.62 -6.32 -16.45
C LYS A 449 1.11 -6.15 -16.53
N GLN A 450 0.45 -6.25 -15.39
CA GLN A 450 -0.92 -5.77 -15.19
C GLN A 450 -0.86 -4.34 -14.66
N ILE A 451 -1.63 -3.43 -15.25
CA ILE A 451 -1.66 -2.02 -14.88
C ILE A 451 -3.08 -1.64 -14.47
N ASP A 452 -3.26 -1.28 -13.20
CA ASP A 452 -4.54 -0.92 -12.62
C ASP A 452 -4.47 0.46 -11.97
N PHE A 453 -5.37 1.36 -12.38
CA PHE A 453 -5.33 2.77 -11.95
C PHE A 453 -3.96 3.42 -12.16
N GLY A 454 -3.24 3.03 -13.23
CA GLY A 454 -1.86 3.46 -13.50
C GLY A 454 -0.78 2.86 -12.59
N ASN A 455 -1.11 1.91 -11.71
CA ASN A 455 -0.13 1.18 -10.89
C ASN A 455 0.25 -0.12 -11.60
N SER A 456 1.54 -0.40 -11.75
CA SER A 456 2.06 -1.56 -12.50
C SER A 456 2.45 -2.71 -11.57
N TYR A 457 2.03 -3.93 -11.93
CA TYR A 457 2.30 -5.17 -11.20
C TYR A 457 2.83 -6.24 -12.16
N GLN A 458 4.00 -6.79 -11.85
CA GLN A 458 4.76 -7.70 -12.71
C GLN A 458 4.36 -9.17 -12.43
N SER A 459 4.17 -9.97 -13.49
CA SER A 459 3.93 -11.41 -13.39
C SER A 459 5.22 -12.18 -13.12
N ASN A 460 5.09 -13.47 -12.78
CA ASN A 460 6.22 -14.41 -12.87
C ASN A 460 6.80 -14.44 -14.30
N LEU A 461 8.10 -14.74 -14.37
CA LEU A 461 8.81 -15.05 -15.62
C LEU A 461 8.54 -16.51 -15.99
N VAL A 462 8.17 -16.76 -17.24
CA VAL A 462 8.10 -18.10 -17.81
C VAL A 462 9.18 -18.31 -18.84
N THR A 463 9.59 -19.57 -18.99
CA THR A 463 10.65 -19.95 -19.92
C THR A 463 10.27 -21.21 -20.68
N VAL A 464 10.72 -21.32 -21.94
CA VAL A 464 10.57 -22.54 -22.75
C VAL A 464 11.75 -22.64 -23.72
N SER A 465 12.32 -23.84 -23.85
CA SER A 465 13.51 -24.07 -24.67
C SER A 465 13.21 -24.97 -25.87
N VAL A 466 13.99 -24.80 -26.94
CA VAL A 466 13.99 -25.73 -28.09
C VAL A 466 15.19 -26.67 -27.96
N PRO A 467 15.04 -28.00 -28.10
CA PRO A 467 16.14 -28.94 -27.92
C PRO A 467 17.24 -28.76 -28.99
N ASP A 468 18.51 -28.80 -28.56
CA ASP A 468 19.68 -28.94 -29.46
C ASP A 468 19.94 -30.42 -29.73
N VAL A 469 19.50 -30.91 -30.89
CA VAL A 469 19.72 -32.29 -31.31
C VAL A 469 20.86 -32.35 -32.33
N LYS A 470 21.87 -33.16 -32.02
CA LYS A 470 23.02 -33.44 -32.91
C LYS A 470 22.96 -34.92 -33.31
N PRO A 471 22.16 -35.29 -34.32
CA PRO A 471 22.09 -36.67 -34.76
C PRO A 471 23.45 -37.11 -35.30
N GLU A 472 23.97 -38.23 -34.80
CA GLU A 472 25.18 -38.86 -35.30
C GLU A 472 24.84 -40.11 -36.11
N LYS A 473 25.55 -40.34 -37.22
CA LYS A 473 25.48 -41.58 -37.99
C LYS A 473 26.75 -42.40 -37.74
N HIS A 474 26.58 -43.68 -37.44
CA HIS A 474 27.70 -44.60 -37.24
C HIS A 474 27.56 -45.84 -38.11
N ALA A 475 28.69 -46.33 -38.63
CA ALA A 475 28.81 -47.66 -39.18
C ALA A 475 29.23 -48.62 -38.05
N LEU A 476 28.51 -49.73 -37.90
CA LEU A 476 28.77 -50.76 -36.90
C LEU A 476 29.13 -52.06 -37.63
N ASP A 477 30.06 -52.84 -37.06
CA ASP A 477 30.26 -54.23 -37.48
C ASP A 477 29.21 -55.12 -36.82
N GLN A 478 28.58 -56.00 -37.61
CA GLN A 478 27.51 -56.90 -37.18
C GLN A 478 27.95 -57.88 -36.07
N LYS A 479 29.26 -58.17 -35.96
CA LYS A 479 29.78 -59.16 -35.01
C LYS A 479 30.01 -58.62 -33.60
N ASP A 480 30.31 -57.34 -33.44
CA ASP A 480 30.71 -56.79 -32.13
C ASP A 480 30.09 -55.44 -31.77
N ASN A 481 29.20 -54.87 -32.60
CA ASN A 481 28.55 -53.58 -32.39
C ASN A 481 29.52 -52.41 -32.10
N LYS A 482 30.81 -52.52 -32.48
CA LYS A 482 31.77 -51.44 -32.25
C LYS A 482 31.67 -50.36 -33.34
N LYS A 483 31.72 -49.09 -32.91
CA LYS A 483 31.77 -47.90 -33.79
C LYS A 483 33.05 -47.91 -34.62
N TYR A 484 32.93 -47.82 -35.95
CA TYR A 484 34.04 -47.44 -36.82
C TYR A 484 33.88 -46.00 -37.33
N TRP A 485 34.95 -45.23 -37.28
CA TRP A 485 35.03 -43.89 -37.89
C TRP A 485 34.96 -44.01 -39.41
N MET A 486 34.17 -43.16 -40.07
CA MET A 486 33.75 -43.26 -41.48
C MET A 486 34.87 -43.21 -42.55
N ALA A 487 36.15 -43.30 -42.18
CA ALA A 487 37.30 -43.20 -43.08
C ALA A 487 38.10 -44.52 -43.18
N LYS A 488 37.42 -45.68 -43.35
CA LYS A 488 38.07 -46.94 -43.73
C LYS A 488 37.53 -47.43 -45.08
N LYS A 489 38.42 -47.85 -45.98
CA LYS A 489 38.04 -48.53 -47.24
C LYS A 489 37.35 -49.84 -46.92
N TYR A 490 36.07 -49.94 -47.29
CA TYR A 490 35.30 -51.18 -47.21
C TYR A 490 35.63 -52.06 -48.42
N ARG A 491 35.86 -53.35 -48.19
CA ARG A 491 36.14 -54.32 -49.25
C ARG A 491 34.82 -54.65 -49.95
N LEU A 492 34.75 -54.46 -51.27
CA LEU A 492 33.61 -54.92 -52.08
C LEU A 492 33.56 -56.45 -52.07
N ALA A 493 32.83 -57.02 -51.12
CA ALA A 493 32.37 -58.39 -51.16
C ALA A 493 31.15 -58.55 -50.26
N ASN A 494 30.01 -58.83 -50.90
CA ASN A 494 28.78 -59.41 -50.35
C ASN A 494 28.00 -58.60 -49.32
N THR A 495 27.27 -57.58 -49.79
CA THR A 495 25.85 -57.39 -49.40
C THR A 495 25.18 -56.54 -50.48
N SER A 496 24.26 -57.16 -51.20
CA SER A 496 23.42 -56.54 -52.21
C SER A 496 22.39 -55.61 -51.58
N ALA A 497 22.14 -54.48 -52.24
CA ALA A 497 21.04 -53.53 -52.06
C ALA A 497 21.08 -52.61 -50.82
N ILE A 498 21.59 -51.39 -51.03
CA ILE A 498 21.17 -50.20 -50.29
C ILE A 498 19.97 -49.64 -51.05
N TYR A 499 18.75 -49.78 -50.51
CA TYR A 499 17.61 -48.99 -50.97
C TYR A 499 17.73 -47.59 -50.38
N LEU A 500 17.95 -46.59 -51.24
CA LEU A 500 17.59 -45.21 -50.94
C LEU A 500 16.09 -45.07 -51.20
N MET A 501 15.31 -44.71 -50.19
CA MET A 501 14.07 -43.96 -50.39
C MET A 501 14.26 -42.59 -49.74
N ALA A 502 13.83 -41.57 -50.49
CA ALA A 502 13.91 -40.16 -50.15
C ALA A 502 13.00 -39.78 -48.97
#